data_AF-A0A0A2VDJ7-F1
#
_entry.id   AF-A0A0A2VDJ7-F1
#
_cell.length_a   1.000
_cell.length_b   1.000
_cell.length_c   1.000
_cell.angle_alpha   90.00
_cell.angle_beta   90.00
_cell.angle_gamma   90.00
#
_symmetry.space_group_name_H-M   'P 1'
#
loop_
_entity.id
_entity.type
_entity.pdbx_description
1 polymer ?
#
loop_
_entity_poly.entity_id
_entity_poly.type
_entity_poly.pdbx_seq_one_letter_code
_entity_poly.pdbx_strand_id
1 'polypeptide(L)'
;MSRYFPHTAYAEDQPLARTILTTHVATRAVTVGTLLGVAVTSARTVIPALRPKIEQQPFAARLLRSCAGSILATLGVAGVGLVVRMWGRDDIAWRDRSWRLLESKGQLETDDWTYGGMGAAAATSALLMVKAKTKAEAGARKKTPPAVLVLGWRGLVGAAGLGAWAA
;
A
#
# COMPACT_ATOMS: atom_id res chain seq x y z
N MET A 1 4.33 -9.44 10.42
CA MET A 1 5.77 -9.13 10.55
C MET A 1 6.56 -10.21 11.29
N SER A 2 6.01 -10.82 12.34
CA SER A 2 6.75 -11.70 13.26
C SER A 2 7.24 -13.00 12.62
N ARG A 3 6.57 -13.47 11.57
CA ARG A 3 6.96 -14.66 10.80
C ARG A 3 7.98 -14.37 9.69
N TYR A 4 8.18 -13.10 9.35
CA TYR A 4 9.03 -12.68 8.24
C TYR A 4 10.40 -12.16 8.70
N PHE A 5 10.52 -11.78 9.97
CA PHE A 5 11.76 -11.27 10.56
C PHE A 5 12.08 -12.02 11.85
N PRO A 6 13.35 -12.37 12.09
CA PRO A 6 13.77 -12.98 13.35
C PRO A 6 13.63 -11.99 14.50
N HIS A 7 13.17 -12.48 15.66
CA HIS A 7 13.10 -11.72 16.91
C HIS A 7 14.12 -12.30 17.89
N THR A 8 14.95 -11.44 18.46
CA THR A 8 16.01 -11.83 19.40
C THR A 8 15.57 -11.60 20.84
N ALA A 9 16.19 -12.29 21.80
CA ALA A 9 15.86 -12.08 23.21
C ALA A 9 16.27 -10.69 23.72
N TYR A 10 17.28 -10.07 23.09
CA TYR A 10 17.85 -8.80 23.49
C TYR A 10 17.82 -7.78 22.36
N ALA A 11 17.54 -6.53 22.69
CA ALA A 11 17.37 -5.46 21.73
C ALA A 11 18.66 -5.16 20.94
N GLU A 12 19.81 -5.22 21.60
CA GLU A 12 21.13 -4.98 21.02
C GLU A 12 21.49 -5.96 19.90
N ASP A 13 20.95 -7.17 19.93
CA ASP A 13 21.24 -8.22 18.96
C ASP A 13 20.28 -8.23 17.77
N GLN A 14 19.27 -7.34 17.78
CA GLN A 14 18.20 -7.36 16.80
C GLN A 14 18.73 -7.16 15.37
N PRO A 15 18.68 -8.20 14.52
CA PRO A 15 19.17 -8.09 13.14
C PRO A 15 18.15 -7.35 12.28
N LEU A 16 18.60 -6.86 11.12
CA LEU A 16 17.75 -6.25 10.09
C LEU A 16 16.91 -5.04 10.57
N ALA A 17 17.35 -4.35 11.62
CA ALA A 17 16.62 -3.26 12.25
C ALA A 17 16.14 -2.18 11.26
N ARG A 18 17.00 -1.78 10.32
CA ARG A 18 16.67 -0.82 9.27
C ARG A 18 15.58 -1.36 8.35
N THR A 19 15.70 -2.61 7.91
CA THR A 19 14.70 -3.25 7.05
C THR A 19 13.36 -3.34 7.75
N ILE A 20 13.31 -3.80 9.01
CA ILE A 20 12.07 -3.91 9.80
C ILE A 20 11.38 -2.54 9.96
N LEU A 21 12.15 -1.51 10.33
CA LEU A 21 11.61 -0.16 10.48
C LEU A 21 11.12 0.41 9.15
N THR A 22 11.88 0.24 8.07
CA THR A 22 11.49 0.74 6.75
C THR A 22 10.26 0.03 6.21
N THR A 23 10.15 -1.29 6.35
CA THR A 23 8.98 -2.04 5.89
C THR A 23 7.75 -1.69 6.71
N HIS A 24 7.87 -1.59 8.04
CA HIS A 24 6.78 -1.14 8.90
C HIS A 24 6.30 0.26 8.49
N VAL A 25 7.20 1.24 8.35
CA VAL A 25 6.84 2.60 7.94
C VAL A 25 6.23 2.63 6.54
N ALA A 26 6.78 1.87 5.59
CA ALA A 26 6.23 1.78 4.24
C ALA A 26 4.80 1.23 4.24
N THR A 27 4.55 0.17 5.01
CA THR A 27 3.21 -0.43 5.11
C THR A 27 2.21 0.52 5.76
N ARG A 28 2.62 1.26 6.80
CA ARG A 28 1.78 2.31 7.40
C ARG A 28 1.54 3.49 6.45
N ALA A 29 2.52 3.84 5.64
CA ALA A 29 2.34 4.85 4.61
C ALA A 29 1.35 4.41 3.52
N VAL A 30 1.37 3.12 3.12
CA VAL A 30 0.41 2.55 2.16
C VAL A 30 -1.01 2.57 2.73
N THR A 31 -1.22 2.18 3.98
CA THR A 31 -2.56 2.18 4.60
C THR A 31 -3.11 3.59 4.76
N VAL A 32 -2.30 4.54 5.26
CA VAL A 32 -2.69 5.96 5.36
C VAL A 32 -2.94 6.57 3.98
N GLY A 33 -2.08 6.28 3.01
CA GLY A 33 -2.24 6.73 1.63
C GLY A 33 -3.57 6.25 1.05
N THR A 34 -3.89 4.97 1.22
CA THR A 34 -5.15 4.40 0.74
C THR A 34 -6.36 5.08 1.37
N LEU A 35 -6.34 5.32 2.69
CA LEU A 35 -7.41 6.04 3.40
C LEU A 35 -7.61 7.45 2.84
N LEU A 36 -6.53 8.19 2.59
CA LEU A 36 -6.59 9.51 1.94
C LEU A 36 -7.17 9.39 0.53
N GLY A 37 -6.75 8.40 -0.25
CA GLY A 37 -7.26 8.15 -1.59
C GLY A 37 -8.77 7.88 -1.63
N VAL A 38 -9.26 7.07 -0.68
CA VAL A 38 -10.69 6.79 -0.48
C VAL A 38 -11.42 8.06 -0.07
N ALA A 39 -10.93 8.80 0.92
CA ALA A 39 -11.53 10.03 1.43
C ALA A 39 -11.63 11.11 0.36
N VAL A 40 -10.58 11.31 -0.46
CA VAL A 40 -10.59 12.26 -1.57
C VAL A 40 -11.62 11.84 -2.63
N THR A 41 -11.69 10.54 -2.95
CA THR A 41 -12.64 10.04 -3.93
C THR A 41 -14.08 10.17 -3.46
N SER A 42 -14.36 9.82 -2.20
CA SER A 42 -15.70 9.94 -1.61
C SER A 42 -16.12 11.41 -1.52
N ALA A 43 -15.25 12.31 -1.05
CA ALA A 43 -15.51 13.74 -0.99
C ALA A 43 -15.85 14.31 -2.38
N ARG A 44 -15.08 13.97 -3.41
CA ARG A 44 -15.35 14.40 -4.80
C ARG A 44 -16.60 13.77 -5.39
N THR A 45 -17.08 12.65 -4.85
CA THR A 45 -18.31 12.00 -5.33
C THR A 45 -19.55 12.60 -4.66
N VAL A 46 -19.48 12.87 -3.35
CA VAL A 46 -20.59 13.40 -2.57
C VAL A 46 -20.77 14.91 -2.77
N ILE A 47 -19.67 15.68 -2.85
CA ILE A 47 -19.71 17.14 -2.92
C ILE A 47 -19.73 17.60 -4.39
N PRO A 48 -20.86 18.16 -4.90
CA PRO A 48 -20.98 18.51 -6.31
C PRO A 48 -19.96 19.56 -6.77
N ALA A 49 -19.58 20.49 -5.90
CA ALA A 49 -18.59 21.53 -6.18
C ALA A 49 -17.17 20.97 -6.41
N LEU A 50 -16.86 19.79 -5.88
CA LEU A 50 -15.57 19.12 -6.02
C LEU A 50 -15.56 18.06 -7.14
N ARG A 51 -16.70 17.85 -7.82
CA ARG A 51 -16.80 16.88 -8.92
C ARG A 51 -15.99 17.37 -10.12
N PRO A 52 -15.09 16.55 -10.68
CA PRO A 52 -14.35 16.91 -11.88
C PRO A 52 -15.32 17.03 -13.07
N LYS A 53 -15.28 18.17 -13.76
CA LYS A 53 -16.21 18.49 -14.87
C LYS A 53 -16.02 17.62 -16.13
N ILE A 54 -14.87 16.98 -16.29
CA ILE A 54 -14.45 16.31 -17.54
C ILE A 54 -14.21 14.79 -17.35
N GLU A 55 -14.31 14.25 -16.13
CA GLU A 55 -13.81 12.90 -15.88
C GLU A 55 -14.84 11.79 -16.21
N GLN A 56 -14.69 11.18 -17.39
CA GLN A 56 -15.52 10.07 -17.89
C GLN A 56 -15.12 8.69 -17.33
N GLN A 57 -14.22 8.62 -16.36
CA GLN A 57 -13.71 7.34 -15.87
C GLN A 57 -14.69 6.67 -14.89
N PRO A 58 -14.84 5.32 -14.97
CA PRO A 58 -15.68 4.59 -14.03
C PRO A 58 -15.17 4.81 -12.59
N PHE A 59 -16.09 4.78 -11.62
CA PHE A 59 -15.80 5.06 -10.20
C PHE A 59 -14.58 4.26 -9.69
N ALA A 60 -14.51 2.97 -9.99
CA ALA A 60 -13.40 2.11 -9.59
C ALA A 60 -12.04 2.60 -10.14
N ALA A 61 -11.98 3.13 -11.36
CA ALA A 61 -10.74 3.67 -11.91
C ALA A 61 -10.33 4.99 -11.25
N ARG A 62 -11.31 5.84 -10.92
CA ARG A 62 -11.05 7.07 -10.16
C ARG A 62 -10.53 6.76 -8.75
N LEU A 63 -11.15 5.80 -8.07
CA LEU A 63 -10.74 5.34 -6.75
C LEU A 63 -9.31 4.78 -6.77
N LEU A 64 -9.03 3.82 -7.65
CA LEU A 64 -7.71 3.20 -7.76
C LEU A 64 -6.62 4.23 -8.10
N ARG A 65 -6.91 5.19 -9.00
CA ARG A 65 -5.99 6.28 -9.31
C ARG A 65 -5.70 7.16 -8.11
N SER A 66 -6.75 7.52 -7.35
CA SER A 66 -6.64 8.34 -6.15
C SER A 66 -5.83 7.64 -5.07
N CYS A 67 -6.13 6.37 -4.78
CA CYS A 67 -5.36 5.54 -3.85
C CYS A 67 -3.89 5.42 -4.29
N ALA A 68 -3.62 5.13 -5.56
CA ALA A 68 -2.24 5.03 -6.03
C ALA A 68 -1.47 6.35 -5.88
N GLY A 69 -2.09 7.48 -6.23
CA GLY A 69 -1.45 8.80 -6.09
C GLY A 69 -1.17 9.17 -4.63
N SER A 70 -2.14 8.92 -3.74
CA SER A 70 -2.01 9.20 -2.31
C SER A 70 -1.01 8.27 -1.63
N ILE A 71 -0.96 6.98 -1.98
CA ILE A 71 0.06 6.02 -1.52
C ILE A 71 1.48 6.50 -1.88
N LEU A 72 1.69 6.95 -3.11
CA LEU A 72 3.01 7.46 -3.51
C LEU A 72 3.40 8.73 -2.74
N ALA A 73 2.44 9.63 -2.53
CA ALA A 73 2.66 10.84 -1.75
C ALA A 73 3.00 10.52 -0.28
N THR A 74 2.23 9.64 0.36
CA THR A 74 2.47 9.26 1.76
C THR A 74 3.74 8.43 1.91
N LEU A 75 4.10 7.57 0.96
CA LEU A 75 5.39 6.86 0.96
C LEU A 75 6.56 7.85 0.89
N GLY A 76 6.47 8.87 0.02
CA GLY A 76 7.49 9.92 -0.07
C GLY A 76 7.63 10.68 1.26
N VAL A 77 6.52 11.15 1.82
CA VAL A 77 6.52 11.91 3.09
C VAL A 77 6.99 11.04 4.26
N ALA A 78 6.49 9.83 4.41
CA ALA A 78 6.86 8.93 5.49
C ALA A 78 8.31 8.44 5.37
N GLY A 79 8.80 8.21 4.15
CA GLY A 79 10.20 7.86 3.89
C GLY A 79 11.15 8.98 4.30
N VAL A 80 10.89 10.21 3.87
CA VAL A 80 11.66 11.39 4.33
C VAL A 80 11.54 11.55 5.85
N GLY A 81 10.34 11.40 6.41
CA GLY A 81 10.10 11.46 7.85
C GLY A 81 10.90 10.43 8.64
N LEU A 82 11.03 9.20 8.14
CA LEU A 82 11.86 8.16 8.75
C LEU A 82 13.34 8.55 8.72
N VAL A 83 13.84 9.00 7.57
CA VAL A 83 15.25 9.42 7.42
C VAL A 83 15.55 10.58 8.36
N VAL A 84 14.73 11.63 8.37
CA VAL A 84 14.89 12.79 9.26
C VAL A 84 14.85 12.36 10.72
N ARG A 85 13.89 11.51 11.11
CA ARG A 85 13.76 11.04 12.50
C ARG A 85 14.93 10.18 12.95
N MET A 86 15.57 9.48 12.02
CA MET A 86 16.70 8.60 12.30
C MET A 86 18.07 9.22 12.00
N TRP A 87 18.10 10.44 11.48
CA TRP A 87 19.34 11.12 11.14
C TRP A 87 20.21 11.31 12.39
N GLY A 88 21.48 10.90 12.31
CA GLY A 88 22.43 11.01 13.41
C GLY A 88 22.16 10.09 14.61
N ARG A 89 21.29 9.07 14.45
CA ARG A 89 21.07 8.05 15.48
C ARG A 89 22.02 6.87 15.32
N ASP A 90 22.51 6.37 16.44
CA ASP A 90 23.33 5.16 16.49
C ASP A 90 22.54 3.90 16.06
N ASP A 91 23.27 2.89 15.58
CA ASP A 91 22.66 1.62 15.15
C ASP A 91 21.90 0.92 16.27
N ILE A 92 22.34 1.04 17.52
CA ILE A 92 21.62 0.48 18.69
C ILE A 92 20.22 1.10 18.82
N ALA A 93 20.07 2.40 18.51
CA ALA A 93 18.76 3.05 18.54
C ALA A 93 17.82 2.57 17.42
N TRP A 94 18.36 2.15 16.28
CA TRP A 94 17.58 1.45 15.26
C TRP A 94 17.14 0.08 15.78
N ARG A 95 18.06 -0.68 16.38
CA ARG A 95 17.80 -2.02 16.91
C ARG A 95 16.74 -2.01 18.01
N ASP A 96 16.89 -1.17 19.04
CA ASP A 96 15.90 -1.01 20.12
C ASP A 96 14.49 -0.69 19.59
N ARG A 97 14.38 0.24 18.65
CA ARG A 97 13.07 0.58 18.05
C ARG A 97 12.47 -0.58 17.27
N SER A 98 13.27 -1.25 16.45
CA SER A 98 12.79 -2.42 15.69
C SER A 98 12.41 -3.58 16.60
N TRP A 99 13.14 -3.78 17.70
CA TRP A 99 12.86 -4.81 18.70
C TRP A 99 11.54 -4.53 19.42
N ARG A 100 11.31 -3.29 19.85
CA ARG A 100 10.02 -2.87 20.45
C ARG A 100 8.83 -3.02 19.50
N LEU A 101 9.03 -2.78 18.19
CA LEU A 101 8.01 -3.02 17.18
C LEU A 101 7.67 -4.52 17.08
N LEU A 102 8.69 -5.39 17.12
CA LEU A 102 8.50 -6.84 17.09
C LEU A 102 7.95 -7.40 18.41
N GLU A 103 8.13 -6.72 19.53
CA GLU A 103 7.53 -7.12 20.81
C GLU A 103 6.02 -6.82 20.86
N SER A 104 5.55 -5.84 20.07
CA SER A 104 4.14 -5.44 20.03
C SER A 104 3.27 -6.41 19.23
N LYS A 105 2.67 -7.39 19.91
CA LYS A 105 1.79 -8.41 19.30
C LYS A 105 0.67 -7.82 18.43
N GLY A 106 0.01 -6.75 18.89
CA GLY A 106 -1.08 -6.12 18.13
C GLY A 106 -0.61 -5.47 16.83
N GLN A 107 0.56 -4.84 16.84
CA GLN A 107 1.14 -4.26 15.61
C GLN A 107 1.56 -5.36 14.63
N LEU A 108 2.11 -6.45 15.14
CA LEU A 108 2.52 -7.60 14.33
C LEU A 108 1.34 -8.29 13.65
N GLU A 109 0.26 -8.54 14.38
CA GLU A 109 -0.96 -9.15 13.86
C GLU A 109 -1.59 -8.25 12.78
N THR A 110 -1.69 -6.95 13.06
CA THR A 110 -2.19 -5.98 12.07
C THR A 110 -1.32 -5.99 10.81
N ASP A 111 0.01 -6.02 10.97
CA ASP A 111 0.94 -6.06 9.86
C ASP A 111 0.79 -7.37 9.05
N ASP A 112 0.58 -8.52 9.70
CA ASP A 112 0.36 -9.81 9.01
C ASP A 112 -0.91 -9.81 8.14
N TRP A 113 -2.03 -9.32 8.68
CA TRP A 113 -3.26 -9.15 7.92
C TRP A 113 -3.06 -8.18 6.74
N THR A 114 -2.40 -7.05 7.00
CA THR A 114 -2.10 -6.05 5.97
C THR A 114 -1.32 -6.66 4.80
N TYR A 115 -0.28 -7.46 5.06
CA TYR A 115 0.48 -8.13 3.98
C TYR A 115 -0.34 -9.18 3.25
N GLY A 116 -1.14 -9.96 3.96
CA GLY A 116 -2.04 -10.94 3.35
C GLY A 116 -3.02 -10.28 2.38
N GLY A 117 -3.67 -9.20 2.81
CA GLY A 117 -4.60 -8.42 2.00
C GLY A 117 -3.94 -7.76 0.79
N MET A 118 -2.78 -7.10 1.00
CA MET A 118 -1.99 -6.52 -0.09
C MET A 118 -1.59 -7.56 -1.13
N GLY A 119 -1.05 -8.69 -0.67
CA GLY A 119 -0.58 -9.78 -1.54
C GLY A 119 -1.71 -10.39 -2.36
N ALA A 120 -2.84 -10.69 -1.73
CA ALA A 120 -4.02 -11.21 -2.41
C ALA A 120 -4.53 -10.24 -3.48
N ALA A 121 -4.71 -8.96 -3.12
CA ALA A 121 -5.24 -7.96 -4.04
C ALA A 121 -4.28 -7.68 -5.22
N ALA A 122 -2.96 -7.65 -4.97
CA ALA A 122 -1.96 -7.50 -6.02
C ALA A 122 -1.95 -8.71 -6.96
N ALA A 123 -1.98 -9.94 -6.43
CA ALA A 123 -2.00 -11.17 -7.21
C ALA A 123 -3.26 -11.29 -8.07
N THR A 124 -4.44 -11.03 -7.50
CA THR A 124 -5.69 -11.02 -8.25
C THR A 124 -5.67 -9.97 -9.36
N SER A 125 -5.16 -8.77 -9.07
CA SER A 125 -5.03 -7.68 -10.05
C SER A 125 -4.10 -8.05 -11.19
N ALA A 126 -2.93 -8.63 -10.90
CA ALA A 126 -1.98 -9.09 -11.89
C ALA A 126 -2.57 -10.22 -12.76
N LEU A 127 -3.24 -11.19 -12.15
CA LEU A 127 -3.91 -12.28 -12.88
C LEU A 127 -5.00 -11.76 -13.82
N LEU A 128 -5.78 -10.76 -13.38
CA LEU A 128 -6.78 -10.11 -14.23
C LEU A 128 -6.15 -9.38 -15.41
N MET A 129 -5.00 -8.73 -15.22
CA MET A 129 -4.27 -8.10 -16.33
C MET A 129 -3.76 -9.13 -17.34
N VAL A 130 -3.16 -10.24 -16.88
CA VAL A 130 -2.66 -11.31 -17.74
C VAL A 130 -3.81 -11.95 -18.53
N LYS A 131 -4.91 -12.32 -17.86
CA LYS A 131 -6.09 -12.92 -18.52
C LYS A 131 -6.77 -11.98 -19.52
N ALA A 132 -6.72 -10.68 -19.29
CA ALA A 132 -7.27 -9.70 -20.23
C ALA A 132 -6.37 -9.53 -21.45
N LYS A 133 -5.04 -9.58 -21.28
CA LYS A 133 -4.08 -9.54 -22.40
C LYS A 133 -4.26 -10.74 -23.33
N THR A 134 -4.34 -11.94 -22.78
CA THR A 134 -4.53 -13.17 -23.59
C THR A 134 -5.88 -13.18 -24.32
N LYS A 135 -6.95 -12.66 -23.70
CA LYS A 135 -8.27 -12.52 -24.37
C LYS A 135 -8.29 -11.45 -25.45
N ALA A 136 -7.55 -10.36 -25.27
CA ALA A 136 -7.41 -9.33 -26.30
C ALA A 136 -6.65 -9.86 -27.52
N GLU A 137 -5.60 -10.65 -27.31
CA GLU A 137 -4.86 -11.36 -28.36
C GLU A 137 -5.75 -12.39 -29.09
N ALA A 138 -6.68 -13.03 -28.37
CA ALA A 138 -7.68 -13.94 -28.94
C ALA A 138 -8.90 -13.23 -29.60
N GLY A 139 -8.86 -11.91 -29.81
CA GLY A 139 -9.94 -11.15 -30.45
C GLY A 139 -11.20 -10.91 -29.60
N ALA A 140 -11.24 -11.41 -28.36
CA ALA A 140 -12.38 -11.25 -27.45
C ALA A 140 -12.31 -9.91 -26.70
N ARG A 141 -12.76 -8.82 -27.34
CA ARG A 141 -12.83 -7.49 -26.71
C ARG A 141 -14.08 -7.37 -25.82
N LYS A 142 -13.88 -7.16 -24.50
CA LYS A 142 -14.95 -6.68 -23.61
C LYS A 142 -15.26 -5.21 -23.91
N LYS A 143 -16.55 -4.82 -23.91
CA LYS A 143 -17.01 -3.41 -24.09
C LYS A 143 -16.46 -2.45 -23.03
N THR A 144 -16.13 -2.93 -21.83
CA THR A 144 -15.53 -2.13 -20.76
C THR A 144 -14.39 -2.90 -20.09
N PRO A 145 -13.12 -2.44 -20.24
CA PRO A 145 -12.00 -3.06 -19.56
C PRO A 145 -12.07 -2.83 -18.04
N PRO A 146 -11.61 -3.78 -17.20
CA PRO A 146 -11.57 -3.58 -15.76
C PRO A 146 -10.65 -2.40 -15.41
N ALA A 147 -11.00 -1.65 -14.36
CA ALA A 147 -10.31 -0.41 -13.96
C ALA A 147 -8.79 -0.58 -13.76
N VAL A 148 -8.38 -1.73 -13.22
CA VAL A 148 -6.99 -2.13 -13.04
C VAL A 148 -6.23 -2.16 -14.38
N LEU A 149 -6.88 -2.63 -15.46
CA LEU A 149 -6.29 -2.68 -16.80
C LEU A 149 -6.11 -1.28 -17.41
N VAL A 150 -7.11 -0.41 -17.22
CA VAL A 150 -7.09 0.98 -17.72
C VAL A 150 -5.95 1.79 -17.09
N LEU A 151 -5.60 1.47 -15.85
CA LEU A 151 -4.62 2.19 -15.06
C LEU A 151 -3.22 1.57 -15.07
N GLY A 152 -3.07 0.35 -15.60
CA GLY A 152 -1.83 -0.41 -15.57
C GLY A 152 -1.26 -0.52 -14.15
N TRP A 153 0.02 -0.21 -13.97
CA TRP A 153 0.72 -0.30 -12.68
C TRP A 153 0.04 0.53 -11.57
N ARG A 154 -0.58 1.66 -11.90
CA ARG A 154 -1.32 2.49 -10.93
C ARG A 154 -2.56 1.77 -10.42
N GLY A 155 -3.21 0.98 -11.27
CA GLY A 155 -4.34 0.14 -10.89
C GLY A 155 -3.93 -0.96 -9.92
N LEU A 156 -2.74 -1.54 -10.15
CA LEU A 156 -2.17 -2.55 -9.26
C LEU A 156 -1.77 -1.98 -7.89
N VAL A 157 -1.11 -0.83 -7.86
CA VAL A 157 -0.75 -0.14 -6.60
C VAL A 157 -1.99 0.27 -5.82
N GLY A 158 -3.00 0.85 -6.49
CA GLY A 158 -4.26 1.21 -5.85
C GLY A 158 -5.01 0.00 -5.30
N ALA A 159 -4.97 -1.14 -6.01
CA ALA A 159 -5.63 -2.37 -5.57
C ALA A 159 -4.89 -3.00 -4.40
N ALA A 160 -3.56 -3.04 -4.43
CA ALA A 160 -2.74 -3.50 -3.31
C ALA A 160 -3.01 -2.66 -2.05
N GLY A 161 -3.07 -1.34 -2.17
CA GLY A 161 -3.42 -0.45 -1.07
C GLY A 161 -4.82 -0.71 -0.50
N LEU A 162 -5.83 -0.91 -1.35
CA LEU A 162 -7.17 -1.28 -0.89
C LEU A 162 -7.19 -2.66 -0.20
N GLY A 163 -6.40 -3.62 -0.71
CA GLY A 163 -6.21 -4.91 -0.05
C GLY A 163 -5.56 -4.78 1.32
N ALA A 164 -4.64 -3.83 1.50
CA ALA A 164 -3.99 -3.51 2.77
C ALA A 164 -5.00 -3.04 3.85
N TRP A 165 -6.09 -2.42 3.43
CA TRP A 165 -7.10 -1.86 4.34
C TRP A 165 -8.27 -2.81 4.60
N ALA A 166 -8.58 -3.71 3.67
CA ALA A 166 -9.72 -4.62 3.75
C ALA A 166 -9.42 -5.96 4.46
N ALA A 167 -8.18 -6.16 4.92
CA ALA A 167 -7.72 -7.33 5.66
C ALA A 167 -7.63 -7.04 7.16
#